data_AF-A0A1C6PMI9-F1
#
_entry.id   AF-A0A1C6PMI9-F1
#
_cell.length_a   1.000
_cell.length_b   1.000
_cell.length_c   1.000
_cell.angle_alpha   90.00
_cell.angle_beta   90.00
_cell.angle_gamma   90.00
#
_symmetry.space_group_name_H-M   'P 1'
#
loop_
_entity.id
_entity.type
_entity.pdbx_description
1 polymer ?
#
loop_
_entity_poly.entity_id
_entity_poly.type
_entity_poly.pdbx_seq_one_letter_code
_entity_poly.pdbx_strand_id
1 'polypeptide(L)'
;MNQHHVAPVSAIYRVVMSAFIQQLPALIGVVIGALGSYVASTRGDQARFRRERAAHWEERRLTAYADFARSLKKSVTLAYRIAAHLGNDPHPHPLSPEEAAPHLADATDARDPAGEALLMLGTPDVVEKARAWVVVVMEMEGFLRDRTHSPEAWSAMLKRQRAAREGYYAAVRRDLALPPGHSGEWRLAPPQAPGSLT
;
A
#
# COMPACT_ATOMS: atom_id res chain seq x y z
N MET A 1 8.94 63.11 65.52
CA MET A 1 8.38 62.11 64.59
C MET A 1 9.51 61.58 63.72
N ASN A 2 9.57 60.27 63.48
CA ASN A 2 10.46 59.51 62.59
C ASN A 2 11.84 59.04 63.13
N GLN A 3 11.83 57.90 63.83
CA GLN A 3 12.94 56.95 63.79
C GLN A 3 12.65 55.94 62.67
N HIS A 4 13.40 56.01 61.57
CA HIS A 4 13.45 54.94 60.57
C HIS A 4 14.33 53.82 61.10
N HIS A 5 13.71 52.76 61.61
CA HIS A 5 14.38 51.52 62.01
C HIS A 5 14.78 50.75 60.74
N VAL A 6 16.03 50.95 60.29
CA VAL A 6 16.61 50.20 59.17
C VAL A 6 17.05 48.84 59.70
N ALA A 7 16.30 47.78 59.39
CA ALA A 7 16.71 46.42 59.73
C ALA A 7 18.10 46.12 59.13
N PRO A 8 19.02 45.47 59.86
CA PRO A 8 20.36 45.20 59.36
C PRO A 8 20.27 44.30 58.13
N VAL A 9 20.87 44.74 57.03
CA VAL A 9 20.89 44.04 55.73
C VAL A 9 21.28 42.56 55.89
N SER A 10 22.13 42.22 56.86
CA SER A 10 22.53 40.85 57.20
C SER A 10 21.40 39.96 57.72
N ALA A 11 20.40 40.50 58.43
CA ALA A 11 19.24 39.76 58.91
C ALA A 11 18.27 39.44 57.76
N ILE A 12 18.08 40.39 56.84
CA ILE A 12 17.29 40.19 55.62
C ILE A 12 17.94 39.07 54.77
N TYR A 13 19.25 39.12 54.56
CA TYR A 13 19.98 38.07 53.83
C TYR A 13 19.89 36.69 54.50
N ARG A 14 19.95 36.60 55.84
CA ARG A 14 19.80 35.31 56.54
C ARG A 14 18.40 34.73 56.42
N VAL A 15 17.36 35.55 56.55
CA VAL A 15 15.96 35.11 56.42
C VAL A 15 15.68 34.66 54.99
N VAL A 16 16.14 35.43 54.00
CA VAL A 16 16.02 35.08 52.57
C VAL A 16 16.78 33.80 52.25
N MET A 17 18.01 33.63 52.78
CA MET A 17 18.81 32.41 52.57
C MET A 17 18.17 31.18 53.20
N SER A 18 17.63 31.29 54.43
CA SER A 18 16.93 30.17 55.09
C SER A 18 15.66 29.76 54.35
N ALA A 19 14.86 30.75 53.89
CA ALA A 19 13.66 30.49 53.12
C ALA A 19 13.99 29.83 51.76
N PHE A 20 15.07 30.24 51.11
CA PHE A 20 15.55 29.64 49.87
C PHE A 20 15.99 28.18 50.07
N ILE A 21 16.79 27.90 51.12
CA ILE A 21 17.24 26.53 51.43
C ILE A 21 16.04 25.62 51.76
N GLN A 22 15.00 26.14 52.42
CA GLN A 22 13.75 25.40 52.68
C GLN A 22 12.92 25.13 51.41
N GLN A 23 13.07 25.94 50.36
CA GLN A 23 12.37 25.80 49.07
C GLN A 23 13.15 24.96 48.05
N LEU A 24 14.43 24.67 48.29
CA LEU A 24 15.25 23.81 47.41
C LEU A 24 14.59 22.44 47.10
N PRO A 25 14.02 21.70 48.07
CA PRO A 25 13.35 20.43 47.77
C PRO A 25 12.16 20.59 46.80
N ALA A 26 11.40 21.68 46.92
CA ALA A 26 10.28 21.98 46.05
C ALA A 26 10.76 22.34 44.63
N LEU A 27 11.81 23.16 44.52
CA LEU A 27 12.45 23.50 43.23
C LEU A 27 13.01 22.26 42.53
N ILE A 28 13.67 21.37 43.28
CA ILE A 28 14.17 20.09 42.76
C ILE A 28 13.00 19.25 42.25
N GLY A 29 11.90 19.17 42.99
CA GLY A 29 10.68 18.46 42.56
C GLY A 29 10.09 19.00 41.26
N VAL A 30 10.04 20.32 41.09
CA VAL A 30 9.57 20.97 39.85
C VAL A 30 10.50 20.68 38.67
N VAL A 31 11.81 20.75 38.87
CA VAL A 31 12.79 20.43 37.81
C VAL A 31 12.68 18.96 37.39
N ILE A 32 12.60 18.04 38.35
CA ILE A 32 12.42 16.61 38.07
C ILE A 32 11.08 16.37 37.37
N GLY A 33 10.00 17.01 37.82
CA GLY A 33 8.68 16.92 37.19
C GLY A 33 8.68 17.43 35.75
N ALA A 34 9.27 18.60 35.51
CA ALA A 34 9.38 19.18 34.17
C ALA A 34 10.23 18.31 33.24
N LEU A 35 11.36 17.77 33.73
CA LEU A 35 12.21 16.87 32.94
C LEU A 35 11.50 15.54 32.64
N GLY A 36 10.76 14.99 33.61
CA GLY A 36 9.92 13.81 33.44
C GLY A 36 8.82 14.03 32.41
N SER A 37 8.11 15.17 32.48
CA SER A 37 7.08 15.56 31.51
C SER A 37 7.66 15.76 30.11
N TYR A 38 8.82 16.39 29.98
CA TYR A 38 9.49 16.57 28.68
C TYR A 38 9.88 15.24 28.03
N VAL A 39 10.47 14.33 28.81
CA VAL A 39 10.88 13.00 28.34
C VAL A 39 9.65 12.14 27.98
N ALA A 40 8.57 12.23 28.76
CA ALA A 40 7.31 11.54 28.45
C ALA A 40 6.66 12.08 27.16
N SER A 41 6.63 13.41 27.01
CA SER A 41 6.07 14.08 25.83
C SER A 41 6.84 13.70 24.56
N THR A 42 8.17 13.81 24.58
CA THR A 42 9.02 13.53 23.41
C THR A 42 8.95 12.06 22.97
N ARG A 43 8.82 11.10 23.90
CA ARG A 43 8.58 9.68 23.56
C ARG A 43 7.20 9.44 22.96
N GLY A 44 6.18 10.12 23.47
CA GLY A 44 4.82 10.09 22.92
C GLY A 44 4.77 10.61 21.49
N ASP A 45 5.42 11.75 21.24
CA ASP A 45 5.51 12.35 19.92
C ASP A 45 6.27 11.47 18.95
N GLN A 46 7.43 10.92 19.32
CA GLN A 46 8.16 9.97 18.47
C GLN A 46 7.34 8.72 18.13
N ALA A 47 6.60 8.16 19.10
CA ALA A 47 5.74 7.01 18.85
C ALA A 47 4.54 7.34 17.96
N ARG A 48 4.02 8.57 18.04
CA ARG A 48 2.97 9.09 17.16
C ARG A 48 3.50 9.31 15.74
N PHE A 49 4.63 10.01 15.58
CA PHE A 49 5.27 10.24 14.29
C PHE A 49 5.67 8.95 13.58
N ARG A 50 6.15 7.92 14.31
CA ARG A 50 6.45 6.61 13.72
C ARG A 50 5.19 5.91 13.20
N ARG A 51 4.07 6.00 13.92
CA ARG A 51 2.78 5.43 13.49
C ARG A 51 2.21 6.14 12.27
N GLU A 52 2.22 7.47 12.26
CA GLU A 52 1.77 8.26 11.12
C GLU A 52 2.64 7.99 9.88
N ARG A 53 3.97 7.93 10.04
CA ARG A 53 4.88 7.54 8.94
C ARG A 53 4.62 6.11 8.45
N ALA A 54 4.39 5.16 9.34
CA ALA A 54 4.10 3.77 8.95
C ALA A 54 2.82 3.67 8.12
N ALA A 55 1.75 4.37 8.54
CA ALA A 55 0.49 4.42 7.80
C ALA A 55 0.66 5.02 6.40
N HIS A 56 1.42 6.12 6.25
CA HIS A 56 1.70 6.70 4.94
C HIS A 56 2.53 5.78 4.03
N TRP A 57 3.47 5.01 4.59
CA TRP A 57 4.23 4.03 3.82
C TRP A 57 3.39 2.83 3.40
N GLU A 58 2.44 2.38 4.22
CA GLU A 58 1.46 1.36 3.85
C GLU A 58 0.53 1.83 2.74
N GLU A 59 0.02 3.05 2.83
CA GLU A 59 -0.84 3.65 1.80
C GLU A 59 -0.09 3.77 0.46
N ARG A 60 1.13 4.29 0.45
CA ARG A 60 1.96 4.37 -0.76
C ARG A 60 2.26 3.01 -1.37
N ARG A 61 2.54 1.99 -0.55
CA ARG A 61 2.74 0.61 -1.01
C ARG A 61 1.47 0.05 -1.64
N LEU A 62 0.32 0.22 -0.98
CA LEU A 62 -0.96 -0.24 -1.50
C LEU A 62 -1.27 0.41 -2.86
N THR A 63 -1.04 1.72 -3.00
CA THR A 63 -1.22 2.42 -4.28
C THR A 63 -0.31 1.82 -5.36
N ALA A 64 0.99 1.67 -5.10
CA ALA A 64 1.92 1.08 -6.07
C ALA A 64 1.51 -0.35 -6.47
N TYR A 65 1.10 -1.17 -5.50
CA TYR A 65 0.66 -2.53 -5.75
C TYR A 65 -0.62 -2.59 -6.59
N ALA A 66 -1.57 -1.70 -6.31
CA ALA A 66 -2.84 -1.62 -7.01
C ALA A 66 -2.67 -1.09 -8.45
N ASP A 67 -1.80 -0.10 -8.65
CA ASP A 67 -1.54 0.49 -9.96
C ASP A 67 -0.84 -0.51 -10.88
N PHE A 68 0.13 -1.27 -10.36
CA PHE A 68 0.76 -2.36 -11.10
C PHE A 68 -0.25 -3.48 -11.46
N ALA A 69 -1.11 -3.88 -10.52
CA ALA A 69 -2.14 -4.87 -10.80
C ALA A 69 -3.13 -4.39 -11.88
N ARG A 70 -3.48 -3.08 -11.85
CA ARG A 70 -4.39 -2.47 -12.81
C ARG A 70 -3.79 -2.42 -14.22
N SER A 71 -2.52 -2.07 -14.35
CA SER A 71 -1.84 -2.03 -15.65
C SER A 71 -1.80 -3.43 -16.29
N LEU A 72 -1.41 -4.46 -15.54
CA LEU A 72 -1.43 -5.84 -16.02
C LEU A 72 -2.84 -6.34 -16.36
N LYS A 73 -3.86 -5.97 -15.56
CA LYS A 73 -5.25 -6.35 -15.85
C LYS A 73 -5.72 -5.78 -17.19
N LYS A 74 -5.31 -4.55 -17.54
CA LYS A 74 -5.61 -3.94 -18.84
C LYS A 74 -5.02 -4.77 -19.99
N SER A 75 -3.74 -5.13 -19.92
CA SER A 75 -3.09 -6.01 -20.91
C SER A 75 -3.80 -7.36 -21.03
N VAL A 76 -4.11 -8.00 -19.90
CA VAL A 76 -4.81 -9.29 -19.88
C VAL A 76 -6.19 -9.20 -20.53
N THR A 77 -6.99 -8.17 -20.21
CA THR A 77 -8.31 -7.97 -20.83
C THR A 77 -8.22 -7.79 -22.34
N LEU A 78 -7.25 -7.02 -22.84
CA LEU A 78 -7.02 -6.88 -24.28
C LEU A 78 -6.61 -8.22 -24.91
N ALA A 79 -5.72 -8.97 -24.23
CA ALA A 79 -5.24 -10.25 -24.69
C ALA A 79 -6.38 -11.28 -24.88
N TYR A 80 -7.36 -11.34 -23.96
CA TYR A 80 -8.57 -12.17 -24.14
C TYR A 80 -9.36 -11.81 -25.42
N ARG A 81 -9.53 -10.51 -25.70
CA ARG A 81 -10.29 -10.05 -26.86
C ARG A 81 -9.59 -10.35 -28.18
N ILE A 82 -8.26 -10.19 -28.21
CA ILE A 82 -7.44 -10.54 -29.38
C ILE A 82 -7.42 -12.06 -29.57
N ALA A 83 -7.24 -12.82 -28.49
CA ALA A 83 -7.31 -14.28 -28.54
C ALA A 83 -8.64 -14.77 -29.11
N ALA A 84 -9.76 -14.15 -28.73
CA ALA A 84 -11.07 -14.47 -29.30
C ALA A 84 -11.20 -14.12 -30.78
N HIS A 85 -10.64 -12.99 -31.22
CA HIS A 85 -10.57 -12.66 -32.65
C HIS A 85 -9.76 -13.71 -33.43
N LEU A 86 -8.69 -14.23 -32.83
CA LEU A 86 -7.86 -15.31 -33.40
C LEU A 86 -8.46 -16.72 -33.18
N GLY A 87 -9.65 -16.86 -32.59
CA GLY A 87 -10.29 -18.15 -32.36
C GLY A 87 -9.67 -19.02 -31.24
N ASN A 88 -8.83 -18.43 -30.38
CA ASN A 88 -8.20 -19.11 -29.25
C ASN A 88 -9.02 -19.04 -27.94
N ASP A 89 -9.96 -18.09 -27.83
CA ASP A 89 -10.73 -17.82 -26.61
C ASP A 89 -12.22 -17.59 -26.90
N PRO A 90 -13.16 -18.02 -26.04
CA PRO A 90 -14.59 -17.80 -26.24
C PRO A 90 -15.08 -16.39 -25.83
N HIS A 91 -14.19 -15.41 -25.61
CA HIS A 91 -14.57 -14.07 -25.18
C HIS A 91 -15.65 -13.44 -26.10
N PRO A 92 -16.75 -12.91 -25.55
CA PRO A 92 -17.91 -12.47 -26.34
C PRO A 92 -17.67 -11.20 -27.18
N HIS A 93 -16.58 -10.47 -26.91
CA HIS A 93 -16.27 -9.20 -27.55
C HIS A 93 -14.87 -9.22 -28.20
N PRO A 94 -14.69 -9.99 -29.30
CA PRO A 94 -13.41 -10.07 -29.98
C PRO A 94 -12.94 -8.69 -30.46
N LEU A 95 -11.62 -8.51 -30.57
CA LEU A 95 -10.99 -7.28 -31.05
C LEU A 95 -9.82 -7.66 -31.94
N SER A 96 -9.70 -7.09 -33.15
CA SER A 96 -8.57 -7.42 -34.03
C SER A 96 -7.23 -6.93 -33.43
N PRO A 97 -6.10 -7.58 -33.77
CA PRO A 97 -4.77 -7.09 -33.38
C PRO A 97 -4.53 -5.63 -33.78
N GLU A 98 -4.99 -5.23 -34.96
CA GLU A 98 -4.83 -3.87 -35.50
C GLU A 98 -5.62 -2.83 -34.70
N GLU A 99 -6.88 -3.12 -34.35
CA GLU A 99 -7.69 -2.26 -33.48
C GLU A 99 -7.18 -2.22 -32.04
N ALA A 100 -6.58 -3.32 -31.56
CA ALA A 100 -6.04 -3.41 -30.21
C ALA A 100 -4.68 -2.73 -30.05
N ALA A 101 -3.92 -2.53 -31.14
CA ALA A 101 -2.57 -1.99 -31.14
C ALA A 101 -2.39 -0.70 -30.30
N PRO A 102 -3.18 0.37 -30.49
CA PRO A 102 -3.04 1.58 -29.67
C PRO A 102 -3.31 1.31 -28.19
N HIS A 103 -4.28 0.45 -27.87
CA HIS A 103 -4.61 0.11 -26.49
C HIS A 103 -3.53 -0.73 -25.80
N LEU A 104 -2.85 -1.60 -26.55
CA LEU A 104 -1.69 -2.36 -26.08
C LEU A 104 -0.48 -1.47 -25.83
N ALA A 105 -0.24 -0.48 -26.70
CA ALA A 105 0.80 0.52 -26.49
C ALA A 105 0.54 1.30 -25.19
N ASP A 106 -0.67 1.86 -25.02
CA ASP A 106 -1.05 2.56 -23.79
C ASP A 106 -0.91 1.68 -22.53
N ALA A 107 -1.25 0.39 -22.64
CA ALA A 107 -1.13 -0.55 -21.52
C ALA A 107 0.33 -0.86 -21.17
N THR A 108 1.20 -0.93 -22.18
CA THR A 108 2.64 -1.12 -22.01
C THR A 108 3.27 0.12 -21.38
N ASP A 109 2.97 1.31 -21.90
CA ASP A 109 3.48 2.58 -21.38
C ASP A 109 3.05 2.83 -19.92
N ALA A 110 1.83 2.43 -19.56
CA ALA A 110 1.35 2.52 -18.18
C ALA A 110 1.99 1.49 -17.23
N ARG A 111 2.56 0.41 -17.75
CA ARG A 111 3.18 -0.65 -16.94
C ARG A 111 4.50 -0.21 -16.33
N ASP A 112 5.29 0.57 -17.07
CA ASP A 112 6.63 0.99 -16.65
C ASP A 112 6.64 1.84 -15.37
N PRO A 113 5.93 2.99 -15.27
CA PRO A 113 5.93 3.79 -14.05
C PRO A 113 5.33 3.05 -12.85
N ALA A 114 4.33 2.18 -13.08
CA ALA A 114 3.76 1.35 -12.02
C ALA A 114 4.74 0.26 -11.56
N GLY A 115 5.52 -0.32 -12.49
CA GLY A 115 6.58 -1.28 -12.20
C GLY A 115 7.73 -0.65 -11.41
N GLU A 116 8.18 0.54 -11.80
CA GLU A 116 9.22 1.29 -11.07
C GLU A 116 8.78 1.62 -9.64
N ALA A 117 7.55 2.12 -9.46
CA ALA A 117 7.00 2.38 -8.13
C ALA A 117 6.95 1.11 -7.26
N LEU A 118 6.55 -0.02 -7.86
CA LEU A 118 6.56 -1.32 -7.20
C LEU A 118 7.97 -1.76 -6.81
N LEU A 119 8.98 -1.58 -7.68
CA LEU A 119 10.36 -1.94 -7.37
C LEU A 119 10.94 -1.11 -6.21
N MET A 120 10.60 0.18 -6.15
CA MET A 120 11.08 1.09 -5.10
C MET A 120 10.41 0.85 -3.74
N LEU A 121 9.12 0.50 -3.74
CA LEU A 121 8.31 0.44 -2.52
C LEU A 121 8.00 -0.98 -2.05
N GLY A 122 8.08 -1.95 -2.95
CA GLY A 122 7.71 -3.33 -2.71
C GLY A 122 8.73 -4.10 -1.91
N THR A 123 8.26 -5.06 -1.11
CA THR A 123 9.14 -6.04 -0.51
C THR A 123 9.62 -7.07 -1.54
N PRO A 124 10.78 -7.73 -1.31
CA PRO A 124 11.33 -8.68 -2.26
C PRO A 124 10.37 -9.79 -2.70
N ASP A 125 9.55 -10.34 -1.78
CA ASP A 125 8.54 -11.36 -2.11
C ASP A 125 7.46 -10.81 -3.06
N VAL A 126 6.94 -9.60 -2.79
CA VAL A 126 5.94 -8.98 -3.68
C VAL A 126 6.52 -8.72 -5.06
N VAL A 127 7.75 -8.20 -5.13
CA VAL A 127 8.45 -7.94 -6.39
C VAL A 127 8.70 -9.24 -7.17
N GLU A 128 9.09 -10.32 -6.50
CA GLU A 128 9.29 -11.62 -7.13
C GLU A 128 7.98 -12.17 -7.73
N LYS A 129 6.87 -12.13 -6.98
CA LYS A 129 5.57 -12.59 -7.48
C LYS A 129 5.01 -11.70 -8.59
N ALA A 130 5.25 -10.39 -8.51
CA ALA A 130 4.93 -9.47 -9.59
C ALA A 130 5.70 -9.78 -10.87
N ARG A 131 7.00 -10.07 -10.76
CA ARG A 131 7.85 -10.50 -11.89
C ARG A 131 7.29 -11.77 -12.52
N ALA A 132 6.92 -12.76 -11.72
CA ALA A 132 6.33 -13.99 -12.23
C ALA A 132 5.03 -13.73 -13.02
N TRP A 133 4.19 -12.80 -12.55
CA TRP A 133 2.95 -12.44 -13.24
C TRP A 133 3.22 -11.67 -14.55
N VAL A 134 4.05 -10.63 -14.55
CA VAL A 134 4.33 -9.86 -15.78
C VAL A 134 4.99 -10.71 -16.86
N VAL A 135 5.88 -11.63 -16.51
CA VAL A 135 6.51 -12.55 -17.48
C VAL A 135 5.44 -13.38 -18.21
N VAL A 136 4.47 -13.94 -17.50
CA VAL A 136 3.38 -14.69 -18.14
C VAL A 136 2.53 -13.78 -19.05
N VAL A 137 2.27 -12.54 -18.65
CA VAL A 137 1.54 -11.58 -19.49
C VAL A 137 2.33 -11.24 -20.76
N MET A 138 3.65 -11.05 -20.67
CA MET A 138 4.51 -10.81 -21.83
C MET A 138 4.56 -12.02 -22.76
N GLU A 139 4.58 -13.24 -22.22
CA GLU A 139 4.46 -14.45 -23.04
C GLU A 139 3.12 -14.48 -23.79
N MET A 140 2.01 -14.12 -23.14
CA MET A 140 0.69 -14.02 -23.78
C MET A 140 0.69 -12.98 -24.90
N GLU A 141 1.30 -11.81 -24.67
CA GLU A 141 1.47 -10.77 -25.70
C GLU A 141 2.29 -11.28 -26.90
N GLY A 142 3.35 -12.07 -26.65
CA GLY A 142 4.13 -12.74 -27.69
C GLY A 142 3.31 -13.73 -28.52
N PHE A 143 2.58 -14.63 -27.84
CA PHE A 143 1.70 -15.61 -28.48
C PHE A 143 0.70 -14.97 -29.46
N LEU A 144 0.11 -13.84 -29.06
CA LEU A 144 -0.85 -13.09 -29.88
C LEU A 144 -0.18 -12.32 -31.01
N ARG A 145 1.01 -11.74 -30.77
CA ARG A 145 1.81 -11.06 -31.79
C ARG A 145 2.20 -12.01 -32.93
N ASP A 146 2.55 -13.23 -32.58
CA ASP A 146 2.91 -14.28 -33.54
C ASP A 146 1.67 -14.85 -34.27
N ARG A 147 0.47 -14.37 -33.93
CA ARG A 147 -0.82 -14.84 -34.47
C ARG A 147 -0.98 -16.36 -34.33
N THR A 148 -0.50 -16.91 -33.22
CA THR A 148 -0.53 -18.35 -32.99
C THR A 148 -1.98 -18.83 -32.79
N HIS A 149 -2.36 -19.89 -33.49
CA HIS A 149 -3.66 -20.55 -33.33
C HIS A 149 -3.48 -21.87 -32.54
N SER A 150 -3.64 -21.80 -31.22
CA SER A 150 -3.65 -22.96 -30.33
C SER A 150 -4.47 -22.63 -29.06
N PRO A 151 -5.77 -23.00 -29.04
CA PRO A 151 -6.62 -22.84 -27.87
C PRO A 151 -6.08 -23.55 -26.62
N GLU A 152 -5.39 -24.68 -26.79
CA GLU A 152 -4.80 -25.46 -25.69
C GLU A 152 -3.63 -24.72 -25.04
N ALA A 153 -2.70 -24.20 -25.86
CA ALA A 153 -1.58 -23.42 -25.37
C ALA A 153 -2.08 -22.13 -24.69
N TRP A 154 -3.05 -21.46 -25.30
CA TRP A 154 -3.71 -20.30 -24.71
C TRP A 154 -4.33 -20.63 -23.34
N SER A 155 -5.11 -21.71 -23.24
CA SER A 155 -5.71 -22.16 -21.99
C SER A 155 -4.67 -22.46 -20.90
N ALA A 156 -3.53 -23.05 -21.28
CA ALA A 156 -2.42 -23.27 -20.35
C ALA A 156 -1.80 -21.95 -19.86
N MET A 157 -1.61 -20.97 -20.74
CA MET A 157 -1.14 -19.62 -20.38
C MET A 157 -2.12 -18.92 -19.45
N LEU A 158 -3.43 -19.03 -19.69
CA LEU A 158 -4.45 -18.47 -18.81
C LEU A 158 -4.41 -19.06 -17.40
N LYS A 159 -4.19 -20.38 -17.29
CA LYS A 159 -4.02 -21.04 -15.98
C LYS A 159 -2.78 -20.50 -15.25
N ARG A 160 -1.64 -20.39 -15.94
CA ARG A 160 -0.41 -19.82 -15.38
C ARG A 160 -0.59 -18.35 -14.98
N GLN A 161 -1.28 -17.56 -15.79
CA GLN A 161 -1.57 -16.15 -15.51
C GLN A 161 -2.41 -16.00 -14.24
N ARG A 162 -3.48 -16.80 -14.10
CA ARG A 162 -4.33 -16.79 -12.90
C ARG A 162 -3.56 -17.18 -11.65
N ALA A 163 -2.78 -18.25 -11.71
CA ALA A 163 -1.95 -18.70 -10.59
C ALA A 163 -0.89 -17.65 -10.19
N ALA A 164 -0.23 -17.02 -11.16
CA ALA A 164 0.75 -15.96 -10.88
C ALA A 164 0.10 -14.72 -10.26
N ARG A 165 -1.09 -14.32 -10.72
CA ARG A 165 -1.89 -13.25 -10.13
C ARG A 165 -2.28 -13.56 -8.69
N GLU A 166 -2.76 -14.78 -8.42
CA GLU A 166 -3.10 -15.23 -7.06
C GLU A 166 -1.88 -15.19 -6.14
N GLY A 167 -0.72 -15.65 -6.64
CA GLY A 167 0.55 -15.56 -5.93
C GLY A 167 0.94 -14.12 -5.57
N TYR A 168 0.79 -13.19 -6.53
CA TYR A 168 1.03 -11.77 -6.30
C TYR A 168 0.08 -11.18 -5.25
N TYR A 169 -1.23 -11.45 -5.34
CA TYR A 169 -2.18 -10.97 -4.35
C TYR A 169 -1.94 -11.56 -2.96
N ALA A 170 -1.55 -12.83 -2.86
CA ALA A 170 -1.18 -13.43 -1.59
C ALA A 170 0.05 -12.76 -0.96
N ALA A 171 1.07 -12.43 -1.76
CA ALA A 171 2.25 -11.71 -1.30
C ALA A 171 1.90 -10.29 -0.82
N VAL A 172 1.11 -9.54 -1.60
CA VAL A 172 0.63 -8.20 -1.22
C VAL A 172 -0.12 -8.21 0.11
N ARG A 173 -1.02 -9.20 0.31
CA ARG A 173 -1.78 -9.30 1.56
C ARG A 173 -0.89 -9.61 2.76
N ARG A 174 0.11 -10.48 2.60
CA ARG A 174 1.11 -10.73 3.65
C ARG A 174 1.92 -9.47 3.97
N ASP A 175 2.36 -8.74 2.95
CA ASP A 175 3.16 -7.52 3.10
C ASP A 175 2.43 -6.40 3.84
N LEU A 176 1.13 -6.28 3.60
CA LEU A 176 0.24 -5.29 4.23
C LEU A 176 -0.46 -5.81 5.49
N ALA A 177 -0.05 -6.99 6.00
CA ALA A 177 -0.64 -7.65 7.17
C ALA A 177 -2.19 -7.78 7.09
N LEU A 178 -2.73 -7.97 5.89
CA LEU A 178 -4.15 -8.15 5.64
C LEU A 178 -4.56 -9.60 5.94
N PRO A 179 -5.80 -9.84 6.40
CA PRO A 179 -6.31 -11.20 6.62
C PRO A 179 -6.29 -12.04 5.32
N PRO A 180 -6.51 -13.37 5.35
CA PRO A 180 -6.67 -14.15 4.12
C PRO A 180 -7.72 -13.54 3.18
N GLY A 181 -7.46 -13.59 1.86
CA GLY A 181 -8.33 -12.99 0.84
C GLY A 181 -9.53 -13.86 0.52
N HIS A 182 -10.59 -13.23 -0.01
CA HIS A 182 -11.66 -13.95 -0.70
C HIS A 182 -11.19 -14.35 -2.11
N SER A 183 -11.69 -15.44 -2.68
CA SER A 183 -11.32 -15.89 -4.04
C SER A 183 -11.65 -14.85 -5.12
N GLY A 184 -12.55 -13.90 -4.82
CA GLY A 184 -13.00 -12.88 -5.76
C GLY A 184 -13.94 -13.44 -6.82
N GLU A 185 -14.41 -14.69 -6.67
CA GLU A 185 -15.43 -15.27 -7.52
C GLU A 185 -16.79 -14.64 -7.22
N TRP A 186 -17.22 -13.77 -8.12
CA TRP A 186 -18.58 -13.25 -8.12
C TRP A 186 -19.52 -14.36 -8.58
N ARG A 187 -20.15 -15.06 -7.62
CA ARG A 187 -21.25 -15.98 -7.91
C ARG A 187 -22.44 -15.17 -8.38
N LEU A 188 -22.67 -15.16 -9.69
CA LEU A 188 -23.90 -14.62 -10.26
C LEU A 188 -25.05 -15.54 -9.87
N ALA A 189 -26.10 -14.98 -9.30
CA ALA A 189 -27.34 -15.73 -9.09
C ALA A 189 -27.84 -16.21 -10.46
N PRO A 190 -28.30 -17.48 -10.58
CA PRO A 190 -28.91 -17.92 -11.82
C PRO A 190 -30.09 -17.00 -12.17
N PRO A 191 -30.30 -16.69 -13.46
CA PRO A 191 -31.42 -15.85 -13.87
C PRO A 191 -32.71 -16.48 -13.35
N GLN A 192 -33.50 -15.71 -12.58
CA GLN A 192 -34.80 -16.18 -12.15
C GLN A 192 -35.65 -16.41 -13.40
N ALA A 193 -36.15 -17.64 -13.57
CA ALA A 193 -37.07 -17.95 -14.64
C ALA A 193 -38.26 -16.99 -14.54
N PRO A 194 -38.73 -16.39 -15.66
CA PRO A 194 -39.90 -15.53 -15.62
C PRO A 194 -41.06 -16.34 -15.04
N GLY A 195 -41.56 -15.88 -13.90
CA GLY A 195 -42.66 -16.51 -13.21
C GLY A 195 -43.82 -16.67 -14.18
N SER A 196 -44.25 -17.92 -14.35
CA SER A 196 -45.53 -18.25 -14.96
C SER A 196 -46.62 -17.61 -14.10
N LEU A 197 -47.03 -16.41 -14.47
CA LEU A 197 -48.28 -15.81 -14.02
C LEU A 197 -49.40 -16.65 -14.64
N THR A 198 -49.88 -17.63 -13.88
CA THR A 198 -51.19 -18.25 -14.05
C THR A 198 -52.27 -17.33 -13.50
#